data_AF-A0A533SH42-F1
#
_entry.id   AF-A0A533SH42-F1
#
_cell.length_a   1.000
_cell.length_b   1.000
_cell.length_c   1.000
_cell.angle_alpha   90.00
_cell.angle_beta   90.00
_cell.angle_gamma   90.00
#
_symmetry.space_group_name_H-M   'P 1'
#
loop_
_entity.id
_entity.type
_entity.pdbx_description
1 polymer ?
#
loop_
_entity_poly.entity_id
_entity_poly.type
_entity_poly.pdbx_seq_one_letter_code
_entity_poly.pdbx_strand_id
1 'polypeptide(L)'
;MPKEFFTERDIEDMVKRGILSLEINDGVVLTDLAYEKAAKLGMQLVRDKPENPPAAPVRPYLAQPAPRPAPAFAPIAPAPIPPALPGASQGVPPPQQDGAELQQRIHNAVIARLGSQVDATLLDVIIKRVLQSTGVK
;
A
#
# COMPACT_ATOMS: atom_id res chain seq x y z
N MET A 1 28.12 -14.96 -15.85
CA MET A 1 27.96 -13.81 -16.77
C MET A 1 28.97 -12.74 -16.37
N PRO A 2 29.45 -11.89 -17.29
CA PRO A 2 30.29 -10.74 -16.93
C PRO A 2 29.54 -9.80 -15.98
N LYS A 3 30.27 -9.09 -15.12
CA LYS A 3 29.73 -8.04 -14.24
C LYS A 3 30.13 -6.68 -14.81
N GLU A 4 29.21 -5.73 -14.83
CA GLU A 4 29.42 -4.35 -15.23
C GLU A 4 29.76 -3.50 -14.00
N PHE A 5 30.81 -2.68 -14.12
CA PHE A 5 31.34 -1.88 -13.03
C PHE A 5 31.10 -0.40 -13.30
N PHE A 6 30.17 0.19 -12.57
CA PHE A 6 29.79 1.59 -12.70
C PHE A 6 30.66 2.45 -11.78
N THR A 7 31.31 3.45 -12.39
CA THR A 7 32.16 4.43 -11.69
C THR A 7 31.48 5.80 -11.68
N GLU A 8 32.00 6.73 -10.88
CA GLU A 8 31.49 8.11 -10.78
C GLU A 8 31.20 8.73 -12.16
N ARG A 9 32.12 8.55 -13.11
CA ARG A 9 32.05 9.20 -14.43
C ARG A 9 30.95 8.62 -15.33
N ASP A 10 30.60 7.34 -15.12
CA ASP A 10 29.55 6.66 -15.87
C ASP A 10 28.17 7.18 -15.42
N ILE A 11 27.95 7.25 -14.10
CA ILE A 11 26.77 7.87 -13.49
C ILE A 11 26.61 9.33 -13.94
N GLU A 12 27.69 10.11 -13.99
CA GLU A 12 27.66 11.48 -14.50
C GLU A 12 27.27 11.56 -15.98
N ASP A 13 27.70 10.62 -16.83
CA ASP A 13 27.33 10.57 -18.25
C ASP A 13 25.87 10.15 -18.44
N MET A 14 25.41 9.12 -17.71
CA MET A 14 24.01 8.68 -17.71
C MET A 14 23.07 9.84 -17.33
N VAL A 15 23.37 10.58 -16.26
CA VAL A 15 22.57 11.74 -15.84
C VAL A 15 22.62 12.87 -16.88
N LYS A 16 23.79 13.18 -17.47
CA LYS A 16 23.91 14.18 -18.56
C LYS A 16 23.10 13.80 -19.80
N ARG A 17 22.92 12.51 -20.05
CA ARG A 17 22.07 11.95 -21.12
C ARG A 17 20.59 11.87 -20.74
N GLY A 18 20.20 12.34 -19.56
CA GLY A 18 18.83 12.32 -19.04
C GLY A 18 18.39 11.00 -18.42
N ILE A 19 19.30 10.03 -18.27
CA ILE A 19 19.00 8.72 -17.67
C ILE A 19 19.14 8.86 -16.15
N LEU A 20 18.02 9.16 -15.50
CA LEU A 20 17.93 9.40 -14.06
C LEU A 20 17.61 8.13 -13.24
N SER A 21 17.58 6.95 -13.86
CA SER A 21 17.30 5.69 -13.17
C SER A 21 18.28 4.61 -13.60
N LEU A 22 18.82 3.86 -12.64
CA LEU A 22 19.69 2.70 -12.86
C LEU A 22 19.16 1.51 -12.07
N GLU A 23 19.08 0.35 -12.72
CA GLU A 23 18.68 -0.91 -12.09
C GLU A 23 19.90 -1.66 -11.55
N ILE A 24 19.98 -1.83 -10.22
CA ILE A 24 21.02 -2.61 -9.56
C ILE A 24 20.61 -4.08 -9.54
N ASN A 25 21.25 -4.86 -10.41
CA ASN A 25 21.19 -6.32 -10.48
C ASN A 25 22.46 -6.98 -9.90
N ASP A 26 22.49 -8.31 -9.76
CA ASP A 26 23.70 -9.05 -9.30
C ASP A 26 24.91 -8.86 -10.25
N GLY A 27 24.63 -8.55 -11.51
CA GLY A 27 25.61 -8.19 -12.54
C GLY A 27 26.15 -6.76 -12.44
N VAL A 28 25.55 -5.88 -11.63
CA VAL A 28 25.85 -4.44 -11.61
C VAL A 28 26.55 -4.09 -10.30
N VAL A 29 27.81 -3.65 -10.40
CA VAL A 29 28.64 -3.27 -9.25
C VAL A 29 28.94 -1.78 -9.32
N LEU A 30 28.42 -1.01 -8.37
CA LEU A 30 28.77 0.41 -8.22
C LEU A 30 29.98 0.56 -7.30
N THR A 31 30.89 1.48 -7.64
CA THR A 31 31.87 1.97 -6.67
C THR A 31 31.21 2.89 -5.64
N ASP A 32 31.85 3.06 -4.49
CA ASP A 32 31.35 3.92 -3.40
C ASP A 32 31.10 5.37 -3.88
N LEU A 33 32.08 5.93 -4.60
CA LEU A 33 31.98 7.22 -5.30
C LEU A 33 30.82 7.27 -6.30
N ALA A 34 30.54 6.19 -7.03
CA ALA A 34 29.42 6.14 -7.97
C ALA A 34 28.07 6.19 -7.24
N TYR A 35 27.95 5.51 -6.10
CA TYR A 35 26.75 5.51 -5.28
C TYR A 35 26.47 6.90 -4.67
N GLU A 36 27.49 7.55 -4.10
CA GLU A 36 27.37 8.92 -3.60
C GLU A 36 27.02 9.90 -4.72
N LYS A 37 27.64 9.77 -5.91
CA LYS A 37 27.37 10.66 -7.04
C LYS A 37 25.96 10.46 -7.61
N ALA A 38 25.47 9.22 -7.67
CA ALA A 38 24.10 8.91 -8.07
C ALA A 38 23.10 9.57 -7.12
N ALA A 39 23.28 9.42 -5.80
CA ALA A 39 22.45 10.07 -4.80
C ALA A 39 22.51 11.61 -4.89
N LYS A 40 23.70 12.19 -5.05
CA LYS A 40 23.91 13.65 -5.16
C LYS A 40 23.31 14.27 -6.43
N LEU A 41 23.24 13.50 -7.52
CA LEU A 41 22.62 13.90 -8.78
C LEU A 41 21.12 13.57 -8.85
N GLY A 42 20.55 12.94 -7.81
CA GLY A 42 19.15 12.54 -7.79
C GLY A 42 18.82 11.34 -8.67
N MET A 43 19.81 10.55 -9.07
CA MET A 43 19.62 9.32 -9.83
C MET A 43 18.98 8.23 -8.94
N GLN A 44 17.88 7.64 -9.39
CA GLN A 44 17.18 6.58 -8.68
C GLN A 44 17.86 5.23 -8.92
N LEU A 45 18.34 4.61 -7.84
CA LEU A 45 18.93 3.27 -7.89
C LEU A 45 17.87 2.24 -7.49
N VAL A 46 17.22 1.64 -8.49
CA VAL A 46 16.15 0.65 -8.31
C VAL A 46 16.79 -0.73 -8.16
N ARG A 47 16.46 -1.50 -7.11
CA ARG A 47 16.96 -2.87 -6.94
C ARG A 47 15.88 -3.84 -7.41
N ASP A 48 16.14 -4.64 -8.45
CA ASP A 48 15.19 -5.62 -9.03
C ASP A 48 14.88 -6.82 -8.10
N LYS A 49 15.33 -6.78 -6.85
CA LYS A 49 14.98 -7.75 -5.83
C LYS A 49 14.01 -7.14 -4.83
N PRO A 50 12.73 -6.90 -5.19
CA PRO A 50 11.70 -6.76 -4.19
C PRO A 50 11.61 -8.10 -3.46
N GLU A 51 11.44 -8.04 -2.13
CA GLU A 51 11.24 -9.24 -1.32
C GLU A 51 9.84 -9.79 -1.59
N ASN A 52 9.70 -10.54 -2.67
CA ASN A 52 8.46 -11.19 -3.09
C ASN A 52 8.30 -12.50 -2.31
N PRO A 53 7.42 -12.57 -1.28
CA PRO A 53 7.27 -13.78 -0.49
C PRO A 53 6.67 -14.89 -1.36
N PRO A 54 7.35 -16.04 -1.52
CA PRO A 54 6.79 -17.17 -2.25
C PRO A 54 5.65 -17.81 -1.45
N ALA A 55 4.66 -18.33 -2.18
CA ALA A 55 3.51 -19.09 -1.69
C ALA A 55 2.45 -18.34 -0.86
N ALA A 56 1.41 -17.87 -1.56
CA ALA A 56 0.05 -17.88 -1.04
C ALA A 56 -0.82 -18.76 -1.97
N PRO A 57 -1.28 -19.95 -1.52
CA PRO A 57 -2.14 -20.81 -2.32
C PRO A 57 -3.44 -20.11 -2.76
N VAL A 58 -3.87 -20.38 -3.99
CA VAL A 58 -5.12 -19.86 -4.56
C VAL A 58 -6.29 -20.30 -3.69
N ARG A 59 -7.03 -19.33 -3.13
CA ARG A 59 -8.25 -19.60 -2.36
C ARG A 59 -9.38 -19.98 -3.33
N PRO A 60 -10.00 -21.17 -3.24
CA PRO A 60 -11.18 -21.49 -4.03
C PRO A 60 -12.32 -20.51 -3.74
N TYR A 61 -13.14 -20.23 -4.74
CA TYR A 61 -14.23 -19.24 -4.71
C TYR A 61 -15.15 -19.38 -3.49
N LEU A 62 -15.07 -18.43 -2.54
CA LEU A 62 -16.04 -18.29 -1.44
C LEU A 62 -16.62 -16.86 -1.35
N ALA A 63 -16.72 -16.18 -2.49
CA ALA A 63 -17.46 -14.93 -2.63
C ALA A 63 -18.21 -14.95 -3.97
N GLN A 64 -19.39 -15.56 -3.99
CA GLN A 64 -20.40 -15.32 -5.01
C GLN A 64 -21.55 -14.50 -4.39
N PRO A 65 -21.39 -13.17 -4.23
CA PRO A 65 -22.54 -12.31 -4.13
C PRO A 65 -23.26 -12.37 -5.49
N ALA A 66 -24.50 -12.86 -5.50
CA ALA A 66 -25.30 -12.90 -6.72
C ALA A 66 -25.43 -11.49 -7.33
N PRO A 67 -25.39 -11.35 -8.67
CA PRO A 67 -25.52 -10.05 -9.31
C PRO A 67 -26.89 -9.44 -8.98
N ARG A 68 -26.86 -8.24 -8.38
CA ARG A 68 -28.04 -7.40 -8.14
C ARG A 68 -28.52 -6.83 -9.49
N PRO A 69 -29.71 -7.18 -10.01
CA PRO A 69 -30.28 -6.50 -11.15
C PRO A 69 -30.85 -5.14 -10.69
N ALA A 70 -30.66 -4.11 -11.53
CA ALA A 70 -31.28 -2.80 -11.36
C ALA A 70 -32.74 -2.81 -11.89
N PRO A 71 -33.59 -1.82 -11.54
CA PRO A 71 -35.04 -1.98 -11.56
C PRO A 71 -35.71 -1.58 -12.89
N ALA A 72 -36.82 -2.25 -13.24
CA ALA A 72 -37.73 -1.84 -14.30
C ALA A 72 -39.16 -2.39 -14.10
N PHE A 73 -40.12 -1.47 -13.89
CA PHE A 73 -41.59 -1.61 -14.00
C PHE A 73 -42.38 -2.51 -13.01
N ALA A 74 -43.50 -1.94 -12.55
CA ALA A 74 -44.48 -2.44 -11.57
C ALA A 74 -45.66 -3.18 -12.27
N PRO A 75 -46.68 -3.78 -11.59
CA PRO A 75 -47.10 -3.68 -10.17
C PRO A 75 -47.16 -5.08 -9.44
N ILE A 76 -47.82 -5.36 -8.30
CA ILE A 76 -48.96 -4.74 -7.57
C ILE A 76 -48.91 -4.90 -6.02
N ALA A 77 -50.08 -4.70 -5.39
CA ALA A 77 -50.46 -4.68 -3.96
C ALA A 77 -50.48 -6.05 -3.22
N PRO A 78 -50.82 -6.12 -1.91
CA PRO A 78 -50.59 -5.20 -0.78
C PRO A 78 -49.87 -5.85 0.45
N ALA A 79 -49.64 -5.07 1.51
CA ALA A 79 -48.90 -5.46 2.74
C ALA A 79 -49.62 -6.46 3.68
N PRO A 80 -48.90 -6.99 4.70
CA PRO A 80 -49.08 -6.38 6.03
C PRO A 80 -47.77 -6.07 6.80
N ILE A 81 -47.85 -5.01 7.61
CA ILE A 81 -46.87 -4.56 8.62
C ILE A 81 -47.11 -5.25 9.98
N PRO A 82 -46.05 -5.59 10.73
CA PRO A 82 -45.91 -5.12 12.13
C PRO A 82 -44.41 -4.85 12.50
N PRO A 83 -44.03 -4.54 13.77
CA PRO A 83 -43.93 -3.17 14.24
C PRO A 83 -42.50 -2.73 14.67
N ALA A 84 -42.35 -1.44 14.91
CA ALA A 84 -41.13 -0.75 15.37
C ALA A 84 -40.55 -1.34 16.68
N LEU A 85 -39.22 -1.47 16.87
CA LEU A 85 -38.26 -0.50 17.45
C LEU A 85 -36.98 -1.29 17.86
N PRO A 86 -35.86 -0.67 18.31
CA PRO A 86 -35.49 0.75 18.31
C PRO A 86 -34.17 1.05 17.57
N GLY A 87 -33.97 2.32 17.20
CA GLY A 87 -32.64 2.84 16.89
C GLY A 87 -31.84 3.05 18.18
N ALA A 88 -30.84 2.20 18.41
CA ALA A 88 -29.72 2.44 19.31
C ALA A 88 -28.49 1.74 18.70
N SER A 89 -27.39 2.41 18.39
CA SER A 89 -26.83 3.59 19.06
C SER A 89 -26.16 4.55 18.07
N GLN A 90 -26.62 5.80 18.06
CA GLN A 90 -25.72 6.92 17.74
C GLN A 90 -24.76 7.10 18.93
N GLY A 91 -23.75 6.25 19.00
CA GLY A 91 -22.56 6.54 19.80
C GLY A 91 -21.86 7.71 19.14
N VAL A 92 -22.01 8.91 19.71
CA VAL A 92 -21.21 10.09 19.33
C VAL A 92 -19.75 9.73 19.65
N PRO A 93 -18.85 9.59 18.65
CA PRO A 93 -17.45 9.34 18.96
C PRO A 93 -16.87 10.62 19.62
N PRO A 94 -16.32 10.56 20.85
CA PRO A 94 -15.62 11.70 21.43
C PRO A 94 -14.49 12.21 20.51
N PRO A 95 -14.16 13.52 20.55
CA PRO A 95 -13.15 14.17 19.70
C PRO A 95 -11.69 13.84 20.09
N GLN A 96 -11.48 12.60 20.53
CA GLN A 96 -10.19 11.98 20.83
C GLN A 96 -9.96 10.74 19.93
N GLN A 97 -10.88 10.47 18.99
CA GLN A 97 -10.90 9.24 18.18
C GLN A 97 -10.32 9.40 16.78
N ASP A 98 -10.11 10.62 16.27
CA ASP A 98 -9.60 10.85 14.91
C ASP A 98 -8.29 10.09 14.64
N GLY A 99 -7.28 10.18 15.51
CA GLY A 99 -6.05 9.39 15.37
C GLY A 99 -6.28 7.87 15.42
N ALA A 100 -7.13 7.38 16.31
CA ALA A 100 -7.39 5.94 16.46
C ALA A 100 -8.22 5.35 15.29
N GLU A 101 -9.24 6.07 14.83
CA GLU A 101 -10.01 5.73 13.63
C GLU A 101 -9.15 5.84 12.37
N LEU A 102 -8.32 6.87 12.25
CA LEU A 102 -7.40 7.00 11.12
C LEU A 102 -6.40 5.85 11.10
N GLN A 103 -5.83 5.46 12.26
CA GLN A 103 -4.98 4.29 12.40
C GLN A 103 -5.71 3.01 11.96
N GLN A 104 -6.95 2.77 12.41
CA GLN A 104 -7.75 1.60 11.99
C GLN A 104 -8.10 1.63 10.50
N ARG A 105 -8.43 2.78 9.93
CA ARG A 105 -8.73 2.96 8.50
C ARG A 105 -7.49 2.72 7.64
N ILE A 106 -6.33 3.24 8.03
CA ILE A 106 -5.04 3.00 7.36
C ILE A 106 -4.67 1.51 7.48
N HIS A 107 -4.76 0.93 8.68
CA HIS A 107 -4.48 -0.49 8.92
C HIS A 107 -5.34 -1.39 8.04
N ASN A 108 -6.67 -1.14 7.98
CA ASN A 108 -7.58 -1.89 7.12
C ASN A 108 -7.33 -1.64 5.63
N ALA A 109 -7.00 -0.41 5.20
CA ALA A 109 -6.67 -0.12 3.81
C ALA A 109 -5.35 -0.77 3.37
N VAL A 110 -4.35 -0.83 4.26
CA VAL A 110 -3.08 -1.53 4.01
C VAL A 110 -3.30 -3.04 3.98
N ILE A 111 -4.08 -3.62 4.90
CA ILE A 111 -4.44 -5.05 4.86
C ILE A 111 -5.30 -5.38 3.63
N ALA A 112 -6.20 -4.51 3.19
CA ALA A 112 -6.95 -4.73 1.96
C ALA A 112 -6.07 -4.68 0.70
N ARG A 113 -4.93 -3.96 0.74
CA ARG A 113 -4.03 -3.75 -0.40
C ARG A 113 -2.82 -4.70 -0.45
N LEU A 114 -2.23 -5.05 0.70
CA LEU A 114 -1.08 -5.94 0.85
C LEU A 114 -1.45 -7.29 1.49
N GLY A 115 -2.67 -7.45 2.00
CA GLY A 115 -3.10 -8.68 2.66
C GLY A 115 -2.24 -9.02 3.87
N SER A 116 -1.86 -10.30 3.96
CA SER A 116 -1.00 -10.87 4.98
C SER A 116 0.50 -10.75 4.67
N GLN A 117 0.92 -9.88 3.74
CA GLN A 117 2.35 -9.64 3.45
C GLN A 117 3.06 -8.74 4.48
N VAL A 118 2.33 -8.23 5.49
CA VAL A 118 2.87 -7.34 6.52
C VAL A 118 2.57 -7.91 7.90
N ASP A 119 3.58 -7.94 8.78
CA ASP A 119 3.37 -8.25 10.18
C ASP A 119 2.49 -7.17 10.84
N ALA A 120 1.40 -7.59 11.49
CA ALA A 120 0.42 -6.69 12.09
C ALA A 120 1.03 -5.83 13.21
N THR A 121 2.00 -6.36 13.96
CA THR A 121 2.71 -5.66 15.03
C THR A 121 3.61 -4.56 14.44
N LEU A 122 4.36 -4.89 13.38
CA LEU A 122 5.19 -3.92 12.67
C LEU A 122 4.35 -2.83 12.02
N LEU A 123 3.21 -3.19 11.43
CA LEU A 123 2.28 -2.24 10.81
C LEU A 123 1.74 -1.23 11.84
N ASP A 124 1.31 -1.70 13.02
CA ASP A 124 0.81 -0.81 14.09
C ASP A 124 1.89 0.17 14.58
N VAL A 125 3.13 -0.32 14.78
CA VAL A 125 4.29 0.51 15.16
C VAL A 125 4.61 1.56 14.10
N ILE A 126 4.56 1.20 12.81
CA ILE A 126 4.79 2.15 11.71
C ILE A 126 3.67 3.19 11.63
N ILE A 127 2.40 2.78 11.69
CA ILE A 127 1.27 3.72 11.64
C ILE A 127 1.32 4.69 12.83
N LYS A 128 1.57 4.19 14.04
CA LYS A 128 1.73 5.02 15.24
C LYS A 128 2.88 6.03 15.11
N ARG A 129 4.03 5.62 14.56
CA ARG A 129 5.15 6.53 14.28
C ARG A 129 4.80 7.56 13.21
N VAL A 130 4.06 7.18 12.16
CA VAL A 130 3.64 8.10 11.10
C VAL A 130 2.66 9.14 11.64
N LEU A 131 1.62 8.76 12.39
CA LEU A 131 0.69 9.70 13.03
C LEU A 131 1.41 10.69 13.95
N GLN A 132 2.36 10.21 14.76
CA GLN A 132 3.21 11.07 15.59
C GLN A 132 4.07 12.02 14.76
N SER A 133 4.60 11.58 13.62
CA SER A 133 5.47 12.38 12.74
C SER A 133 4.70 13.37 11.85
N THR A 134 3.43 13.10 11.51
CA THR A 134 2.57 14.03 10.75
C THR A 134 1.82 15.00 11.66
N GLY A 135 1.89 14.83 12.97
CA GLY A 135 1.28 15.71 13.96
C GLY A 135 -0.23 15.56 14.12
N VAL A 136 -0.83 14.58 13.45
CA VAL A 136 -2.26 14.26 13.54
C VAL A 136 -2.53 13.59 14.89
N LYS A 137 -3.40 14.20 15.71
CA LYS A 137 -3.86 13.68 17.00
C LYS A 137 -5.33 13.28 16.88
#